data_AF-A0A7Z8R0A3-F1
#
_entry.id   AF-A0A7Z8R0A3-F1
#
_cell.length_a   1.000
_cell.length_b   1.000
_cell.length_c   1.000
_cell.angle_alpha   90.00
_cell.angle_beta   90.00
_cell.angle_gamma   90.00
#
_symmetry.space_group_name_H-M   'P 1'
#
loop_
_entity.id
_entity.type
_entity.pdbx_description
1 polymer ?
#
loop_
_entity_poly.entity_id
_entity_poly.type
_entity_poly.pdbx_seq_one_letter_code
_entity_poly.pdbx_strand_id
1 'polypeptide(L)'
;MPSIAIKEGVYKTLQITEQHFKAHYNNVTYDYFIYDSSKLGEIRNFATNDAIQVMVINIDAFRRSFTDPEKENKANIIHRAHDKMSGVKPIEFIQSTN
;
A
#
# COMPACT_ATOMS: atom_id res chain seq x y z
N MET A 1 -10.77 -20.26 -1.30
CA MET A 1 -9.42 -20.66 -0.83
C MET A 1 -8.52 -20.71 -2.05
N PRO A 2 -7.74 -19.64 -2.28
CA PRO A 2 -6.31 -19.74 -1.95
C PRO A 2 -5.75 -18.39 -1.48
N SER A 3 -5.46 -18.19 -0.19
CA SER A 3 -5.20 -16.82 0.28
C SER A 3 -4.23 -16.62 1.44
N ILE A 4 -3.90 -17.65 2.21
CA ILE A 4 -2.90 -17.54 3.29
C ILE A 4 -1.55 -18.03 2.78
N ALA A 5 -1.49 -19.25 2.23
CA ALA A 5 -0.25 -19.82 1.69
C ALA A 5 0.40 -18.97 0.58
N ILE A 6 -0.40 -18.31 -0.27
CA ILE A 6 0.13 -17.42 -1.32
C ILE A 6 0.72 -16.14 -0.71
N LYS A 7 0.06 -15.56 0.31
CA LYS A 7 0.59 -14.39 1.01
C LYS A 7 1.90 -14.70 1.71
N GLU A 8 1.95 -15.82 2.45
CA GLU A 8 3.15 -16.28 3.14
C GLU A 8 4.27 -16.61 2.14
N GLY A 9 3.95 -17.26 1.03
CA GLY A 9 4.90 -17.57 -0.03
C GLY A 9 5.52 -16.32 -0.64
N VAL A 10 4.70 -15.35 -1.05
CA VAL A 10 5.17 -14.08 -1.63
C VAL A 10 5.98 -13.28 -0.62
N TYR A 11 5.50 -13.17 0.61
CA TYR A 11 6.23 -12.48 1.67
C TYR A 11 7.58 -13.13 1.95
N LYS A 12 7.62 -14.47 1.99
CA LYS A 12 8.86 -15.22 2.18
C LYS A 12 9.82 -15.08 1.00
N THR A 13 9.31 -15.04 -0.23
CA THR A 13 10.14 -14.76 -1.41
C THR A 13 10.80 -13.39 -1.27
N LEU A 14 10.03 -12.34 -0.96
CA LEU A 14 10.55 -10.98 -0.79
C LEU A 14 11.66 -10.94 0.28
N GLN A 15 11.47 -11.63 1.41
CA GLN A 15 12.48 -11.76 2.46
C GLN A 15 13.76 -12.45 1.97
N ILE A 16 13.66 -13.60 1.31
CA ILE A 16 14.84 -14.36 0.88
C ILE A 16 15.59 -13.63 -0.24
N THR A 17 14.87 -12.94 -1.13
CA THR A 17 15.47 -12.19 -2.24
C THR A 17 16.02 -10.83 -1.84
N GLU A 18 15.81 -10.38 -0.61
CA GLU A 18 16.20 -9.05 -0.16
C GLU A 18 17.69 -8.79 -0.26
N GLN A 19 18.50 -9.73 0.21
CA GLN A 19 19.95 -9.62 0.09
C GLN A 19 20.40 -9.63 -1.38
N HIS A 20 19.76 -10.44 -2.21
CA HIS A 20 20.08 -10.55 -3.64
C HIS A 20 19.80 -9.23 -4.37
N PHE A 21 18.62 -8.63 -4.14
CA PHE A 21 18.27 -7.34 -4.75
C PHE A 21 19.12 -6.20 -4.23
N LYS A 22 19.41 -6.14 -2.92
CA LYS A 22 20.33 -5.14 -2.38
C LYS A 22 21.72 -5.24 -3.01
N ALA A 23 22.23 -6.46 -3.24
CA ALA A 23 23.53 -6.66 -3.88
C ALA A 23 23.54 -6.24 -5.36
N HIS A 24 22.47 -6.49 -6.11
CA HIS A 24 22.40 -6.18 -7.55
C HIS A 24 22.00 -4.74 -7.86
N TYR A 25 21.22 -4.10 -6.99
CA TYR A 25 20.66 -2.77 -7.21
C TYR A 25 21.25 -1.73 -6.26
N ASN A 26 22.57 -1.73 -6.07
CA ASN A 26 23.28 -0.71 -5.29
C ASN A 26 22.67 -0.38 -3.91
N ASN A 27 22.16 -1.41 -3.22
CA ASN A 27 21.50 -1.29 -1.93
C ASN A 27 20.31 -0.31 -1.91
N VAL A 28 19.56 -0.24 -3.03
CA VAL A 28 18.30 0.51 -3.11
C VAL A 28 17.39 0.11 -1.95
N THR A 29 16.89 1.13 -1.25
CA THR A 29 15.97 0.93 -0.13
C THR A 29 14.59 0.61 -0.66
N TYR A 30 14.01 -0.48 -0.16
CA TYR A 30 12.64 -0.83 -0.45
C TYR A 30 12.02 -1.53 0.76
N ASP A 31 10.72 -1.34 0.94
CA ASP A 31 9.95 -2.01 1.99
C ASP A 31 8.79 -2.80 1.37
N TYR A 32 8.33 -3.81 2.11
CA TYR A 32 7.19 -4.61 1.71
C TYR A 32 6.32 -4.99 2.90
N PHE A 33 5.01 -5.04 2.69
CA PHE A 33 4.04 -5.39 3.72
C PHE A 33 2.80 -6.06 3.13
N ILE A 34 2.04 -6.73 3.99
CA ILE A 34 0.76 -7.33 3.64
C ILE A 34 -0.33 -6.32 3.93
N TYR A 35 -1.20 -6.05 2.95
CA TYR A 35 -2.33 -5.15 3.13
C TYR A 35 -3.22 -5.60 4.30
N ASP A 36 -3.44 -4.65 5.22
CA ASP A 36 -4.37 -4.75 6.33
C ASP A 36 -5.13 -3.43 6.44
N SER A 37 -6.45 -3.47 6.24
CA SER A 37 -7.31 -2.28 6.30
C SER A 37 -7.32 -1.61 7.68
N SER A 38 -6.92 -2.31 8.74
CA SER A 38 -6.80 -1.75 10.08
C SER A 38 -5.54 -0.90 10.26
N LYS A 39 -4.54 -1.05 9.37
CA LYS A 39 -3.23 -0.41 9.47
C LYS A 39 -3.08 0.75 8.49
N LEU A 40 -3.84 1.82 8.72
CA LEU A 40 -3.82 3.02 7.87
C LEU A 40 -2.43 3.67 7.74
N GLY A 41 -1.56 3.51 8.74
CA GLY A 41 -0.19 4.03 8.71
C GLY A 41 0.67 3.40 7.61
N GLU A 42 0.59 2.07 7.42
CA GLU A 42 1.34 1.35 6.37
C GLU A 42 0.84 1.77 4.98
N ILE A 43 -0.48 1.92 4.82
CA ILE A 43 -1.10 2.39 3.56
C ILE A 43 -0.69 3.83 3.25
N ARG A 44 -0.64 4.69 4.27
CA ARG A 44 -0.19 6.08 4.11
C ARG A 44 1.27 6.12 3.69
N ASN A 45 2.14 5.37 4.38
CA ASN A 45 3.55 5.29 4.04
C ASN A 45 3.75 4.74 2.63
N PHE A 46 3.00 3.72 2.22
CA PHE A 46 3.02 3.21 0.84
C PHE A 46 2.73 4.29 -0.20
N ALA A 47 1.79 5.20 0.08
CA ALA A 47 1.38 6.24 -0.85
C ALA A 47 2.29 7.49 -0.85
N THR A 48 3.09 7.71 0.20
CA THR A 48 3.86 8.95 0.37
C THR A 48 5.37 8.76 0.49
N ASN A 49 5.86 7.52 0.58
CA ASN A 49 7.29 7.26 0.71
C ASN A 49 7.97 7.34 -0.66
N ASP A 50 9.13 7.97 -0.71
CA ASP A 50 9.95 8.14 -1.91
C ASP A 50 10.79 6.89 -2.25
N ALA A 51 10.89 5.94 -1.31
CA ALA A 51 11.51 4.63 -1.53
C ALA A 51 10.55 3.66 -2.24
N ILE A 52 11.09 2.58 -2.81
CA ILE A 52 10.25 1.55 -3.44
C ILE A 52 9.40 0.86 -2.37
N GLN A 53 8.09 0.79 -2.57
CA GLN A 53 7.15 0.15 -1.65
C GLN A 53 6.40 -0.98 -2.36
N VAL A 54 6.31 -2.15 -1.73
CA VAL A 54 5.61 -3.32 -2.29
C VAL A 54 4.48 -3.75 -1.35
N MET A 55 3.24 -3.61 -1.80
CA MET A 55 2.06 -4.02 -1.04
C MET A 55 1.52 -5.36 -1.56
N VAL A 56 1.44 -6.36 -0.69
CA VAL A 56 0.88 -7.68 -0.99
C VAL A 56 -0.57 -7.74 -0.54
N ILE A 57 -1.52 -7.85 -1.48
CA ILE A 57 -2.96 -7.85 -1.22
C ILE A 57 -3.66 -9.00 -1.94
N ASN A 58 -4.77 -9.50 -1.36
CA ASN A 58 -5.65 -10.46 -2.03
C ASN A 58 -6.62 -9.75 -2.97
N ILE A 59 -7.00 -10.39 -4.08
CA ILE A 59 -7.99 -9.86 -5.02
C ILE A 59 -9.35 -9.54 -4.38
N ASP A 60 -9.79 -10.33 -3.40
CA ASP A 60 -11.05 -10.08 -2.70
C ASP A 60 -10.95 -8.85 -1.76
N ALA A 61 -9.80 -8.67 -1.11
CA ALA A 61 -9.54 -7.51 -0.26
C ALA A 61 -9.44 -6.23 -1.11
N PHE A 62 -8.81 -6.33 -2.27
CA PHE A 62 -8.77 -5.27 -3.28
C PHE A 62 -10.19 -4.92 -3.75
N ARG A 63 -11.00 -5.89 -4.19
CA ARG A 63 -12.39 -5.61 -4.63
C ARG A 63 -13.21 -4.88 -3.56
N ARG A 64 -13.11 -5.29 -2.30
CA ARG A 64 -13.80 -4.64 -1.17
C ARG A 64 -13.34 -3.20 -0.93
N SER A 65 -12.09 -2.86 -1.21
CA SER A 65 -11.63 -1.48 -1.11
C SER A 65 -12.20 -0.56 -2.20
N PHE A 66 -12.77 -1.08 -3.30
CA PHE A 66 -13.40 -0.27 -4.37
C PHE A 66 -14.93 -0.20 -4.30
N THR A 67 -15.60 -1.22 -3.74
CA THR A 67 -17.07 -1.34 -3.83
C THR A 67 -17.86 -0.62 -2.74
N ASP A 68 -17.22 -0.12 -1.68
CA ASP A 68 -17.92 0.51 -0.55
C ASP A 68 -17.22 1.81 -0.12
N PRO A 69 -17.39 2.91 -0.88
CA PRO A 69 -16.84 4.23 -0.49
C PRO A 69 -17.55 4.83 0.74
N GLU A 70 -18.81 4.41 0.99
CA GLU A 70 -19.74 5.01 1.97
C GLU A 70 -19.95 4.13 3.23
N LYS A 71 -19.42 2.90 3.30
CA LYS A 71 -19.22 2.22 4.61
C LYS A 71 -18.00 2.82 5.32
N GLU A 72 -18.17 4.08 5.71
CA GLU A 72 -17.39 4.82 6.68
C GLU A 72 -17.41 4.11 8.06
N ASN A 73 -16.59 3.07 8.23
CA ASN A 73 -16.08 2.72 9.55
C ASN A 73 -14.57 3.02 9.55
N LYS A 74 -14.23 4.24 9.99
CA LYS A 74 -12.86 4.75 10.18
C LYS A 74 -11.96 4.79 8.92
N ALA A 75 -12.54 4.68 7.73
CA ALA A 75 -11.86 4.68 6.42
C ALA A 75 -11.86 6.05 5.68
N ASN A 76 -12.43 7.11 6.26
CA ASN A 76 -12.72 8.37 5.54
C ASN A 76 -11.88 9.59 5.99
N ILE A 77 -10.56 9.52 5.77
CA ILE A 77 -9.67 10.72 5.78
C ILE A 77 -9.24 11.08 4.34
N ILE A 78 -9.55 10.25 3.35
CA ILE A 78 -9.13 10.44 1.95
C ILE A 78 -10.17 11.27 1.15
N HIS A 79 -11.41 11.33 1.63
CA HIS A 79 -12.54 11.99 0.96
C HIS A 79 -13.01 13.29 1.60
N ARG A 80 -12.43 13.74 2.72
CA ARG A 80 -12.76 15.05 3.28
C ARG A 80 -11.71 16.08 2.86
N ALA A 81 -12.17 17.15 2.21
CA ALA A 81 -11.46 18.41 2.20
C ALA A 81 -11.26 18.82 3.67
N HIS A 82 -10.09 18.50 4.22
CA HIS A 82 -9.71 19.03 5.51
C HIS A 82 -9.25 20.46 5.28
N ASP A 83 -9.90 21.39 5.97
CA ASP A 83 -9.79 22.85 5.93
C ASP A 83 -8.39 23.39 6.36
N LYS A 84 -7.34 22.58 6.19
CA LYS A 84 -5.94 22.88 6.52
C LYS A 84 -4.95 22.53 5.41
N MET A 85 -5.41 22.08 4.24
CA MET A 85 -4.53 21.76 3.11
C MET A 85 -5.25 22.11 1.80
N SER A 86 -5.18 23.38 1.40
CA SER A 86 -5.52 24.01 0.11
C SER A 86 -6.31 23.21 -0.96
N GLY A 87 -7.36 22.47 -0.60
CA GLY A 87 -8.39 21.96 -1.52
C GLY A 87 -8.00 20.84 -2.49
N VAL A 88 -6.78 20.29 -2.44
CA VAL A 88 -6.32 19.29 -3.44
C VAL A 88 -6.64 17.87 -2.99
N LYS A 89 -7.24 17.08 -3.88
CA LYS A 89 -7.67 15.70 -3.60
C LYS A 89 -6.47 14.75 -3.71
N PRO A 90 -6.28 13.80 -2.77
CA PRO A 90 -5.17 12.85 -2.79
C PRO A 90 -5.06 11.99 -4.07
N ILE A 91 -6.16 11.83 -4.81
CA ILE A 91 -6.19 11.10 -6.10
C ILE A 91 -5.38 11.81 -7.19
N GLU A 92 -5.29 13.14 -7.14
CA GLU A 92 -4.50 13.92 -8.09
C GLU A 92 -2.99 13.75 -7.84
N PHE A 93 -2.60 13.45 -6.60
CA PHE A 93 -1.21 13.16 -6.25
C PHE A 93 -0.71 11.85 -6.88
N ILE A 94 -1.53 10.79 -6.84
CA ILE A 94 -1.17 9.47 -7.37
C ILE A 94 -1.14 9.46 -8.91
N GLN A 95 -1.96 10.30 -9.57
CA GLN A 95 -1.90 10.46 -11.04
C GLN A 95 -0.71 11.30 -11.52
N SER A 96 -0.14 12.15 -10.65
CA SER A 96 0.96 13.06 -11.02
C SER A 96 2.36 12.42 -10.96
N THR A 97 2.46 11.21 -10.42
CA THR A 97 3.75 10.52 -10.29
C THR A 97 4.08 9.75 -11.57
N ASN A 98 5.15 10.18 -12.24
CA ASN A 98 5.74 9.59 -13.44
C ASN A 98 6.51 8.31 -13.12
#